data_AF-A0A941BSE4-F1
#
_entry.id   AF-A0A941BSE4-F1
#
_cell.length_a   1.000
_cell.length_b   1.000
_cell.length_c   1.000
_cell.angle_alpha   90.00
_cell.angle_beta   90.00
_cell.angle_gamma   90.00
#
_symmetry.space_group_name_H-M   'P 1'
#
loop_
_entity.id
_entity.type
_entity.pdbx_description
1 polymer ?
#
loop_
_entity_poly.entity_id
_entity_poly.type
_entity_poly.pdbx_seq_one_letter_code
_entity_poly.pdbx_strand_id
1 'polypeptide(L)'
;MSDPKAMNLRFPDPAQRAAIAAAAKQAGVSMQEYILSAAYDRATAVERRFLEGFRASMAHSGAAFSAEPSGVDPDTEQRAAEAEARRDLDRRERGHAA
;
A
#
# COMPACT_ATOMS: atom_id res chain seq x y z
N MET A 1 -32.29 15.60 2.43
CA MET A 1 -31.17 15.04 3.22
C MET A 1 -31.66 13.69 3.71
N SER A 2 -31.08 12.60 3.23
CA SER A 2 -31.54 11.25 3.59
C SER A 2 -31.23 11.00 5.06
N ASP A 3 -32.25 10.65 5.85
CA ASP A 3 -32.05 10.26 7.24
C ASP A 3 -31.03 9.13 7.33
N PRO A 4 -30.03 9.22 8.23
CA PRO A 4 -29.08 8.13 8.43
C PRO A 4 -29.88 6.90 8.84
N LYS A 5 -29.80 5.84 8.02
CA LYS A 5 -30.49 4.57 8.27
C LYS A 5 -30.13 4.10 9.69
N ALA A 6 -31.13 4.05 10.57
CA ALA A 6 -30.95 3.57 11.93
C ALA A 6 -30.37 2.15 11.90
N MET A 7 -29.16 1.97 12.42
CA MET A 7 -28.53 0.66 12.54
C MET A 7 -29.07 -0.03 13.79
N ASN A 8 -30.03 -0.92 13.60
CA ASN A 8 -30.48 -1.83 14.64
C ASN A 8 -29.49 -2.99 14.78
N LEU A 9 -28.54 -2.84 15.70
CA LEU A 9 -27.61 -3.89 16.08
C LEU A 9 -28.22 -4.75 17.18
N ARG A 10 -28.35 -6.05 16.91
CA ARG A 10 -28.80 -7.02 17.91
C ARG A 10 -27.59 -7.70 18.50
N PHE A 11 -27.42 -7.58 19.82
CA PHE A 11 -26.39 -8.30 20.57
C PHE A 11 -27.05 -9.55 21.17
N PRO A 12 -26.74 -10.77 20.66
CA PRO A 12 -27.32 -12.00 21.20
C PRO A 12 -26.88 -12.25 22.64
N ASP A 13 -25.65 -11.84 22.98
CA ASP A 13 -25.07 -11.97 24.32
C ASP A 13 -25.12 -10.62 25.08
N PRO A 14 -25.81 -10.56 26.23
CA PRO A 14 -25.84 -9.36 27.06
C PRO A 14 -24.46 -9.00 27.66
N ALA A 15 -23.58 -9.98 27.91
CA ALA A 15 -22.25 -9.71 28.43
C ALA A 15 -21.38 -8.98 27.39
N GLN A 16 -21.46 -9.39 26.12
CA GLN A 16 -20.84 -8.67 25.01
C GLN A 16 -21.32 -7.22 24.92
N ARG A 17 -22.64 -6.98 25.04
CA ARG A 17 -23.18 -5.61 25.04
C ARG A 17 -22.61 -4.77 26.18
N ALA A 18 -22.51 -5.34 27.39
CA ALA A 18 -21.96 -4.65 28.55
C ALA A 18 -20.47 -4.32 28.39
N ALA A 19 -19.69 -5.25 27.83
CA ALA A 19 -18.26 -5.04 27.55
C ALA A 19 -18.05 -3.89 26.54
N ILE A 20 -18.85 -3.85 25.46
CA ILE A 20 -18.77 -2.76 24.48
C ILE A 20 -19.18 -1.42 25.10
N ALA A 21 -20.23 -1.41 25.93
CA ALA A 21 -20.65 -0.19 26.62
C ALA A 21 -19.57 0.33 27.59
N ALA A 22 -18.88 -0.57 28.30
CA ALA A 22 -17.77 -0.20 29.17
C ALA A 22 -16.58 0.36 28.37
N ALA A 23 -16.24 -0.26 27.24
CA ALA A 23 -15.18 0.21 26.35
C ALA A 23 -15.51 1.59 25.75
N ALA A 24 -16.75 1.79 25.29
CA ALA A 24 -17.22 3.10 24.81
C ALA A 24 -17.12 4.18 25.90
N LYS A 25 -17.52 3.84 27.14
CA LYS A 25 -17.40 4.74 28.29
C LYS A 25 -15.94 5.10 28.59
N GLN A 26 -15.03 4.13 28.54
CA GLN A 26 -13.59 4.37 28.71
C GLN A 26 -13.01 5.26 27.60
N ALA A 27 -13.50 5.11 26.38
CA ALA A 27 -13.15 5.95 25.24
C ALA A 27 -13.84 7.33 25.25
N GLY A 28 -14.75 7.59 26.20
CA GLY A 28 -15.45 8.87 26.34
C GLY A 28 -16.50 9.15 25.26
N VAL A 29 -16.91 8.13 24.51
CA VAL A 29 -17.84 8.25 23.37
C VAL A 29 -19.14 7.48 23.60
N SER A 30 -20.16 7.76 22.79
CA SER A 30 -21.39 6.96 22.82
C SER A 30 -21.13 5.53 22.32
N MET A 31 -21.93 4.56 22.78
CA MET A 31 -21.80 3.17 22.33
C MET A 31 -21.98 3.03 20.81
N GLN A 32 -22.89 3.81 20.22
CA GLN A 32 -23.12 3.79 18.76
C GLN A 32 -21.91 4.32 17.99
N GLU A 33 -21.34 5.44 18.44
CA GLU A 33 -20.13 6.03 17.87
C GLU A 33 -18.94 5.09 18.00
N TYR A 34 -18.75 4.46 19.15
CA TYR A 34 -17.69 3.47 19.36
C TYR A 34 -17.79 2.31 18.36
N ILE A 35 -18.99 1.77 18.14
CA ILE A 35 -19.21 0.69 17.18
C ILE A 35 -18.98 1.17 15.75
N LEU A 36 -19.44 2.36 15.41
CA LEU A 36 -19.25 2.96 14.09
C LEU A 36 -17.78 3.17 13.75
N SER A 37 -17.01 3.75 14.68
CA SER A 37 -15.58 3.95 14.50
C SER A 37 -14.84 2.62 14.37
N ALA A 38 -15.16 1.63 15.22
CA ALA A 38 -14.58 0.30 15.13
C ALA A 38 -14.90 -0.39 13.79
N ALA A 39 -16.13 -0.26 13.29
CA ALA A 39 -16.53 -0.79 12.00
C ALA A 39 -15.80 -0.11 10.84
N TYR A 40 -15.65 1.22 10.89
CA TYR A 40 -14.91 2.00 9.90
C TYR A 40 -13.43 1.63 9.88
N ASP A 41 -12.79 1.54 11.04
CA ASP A 41 -11.39 1.11 11.15
C ASP A 41 -11.21 -0.30 10.59
N ARG A 42 -12.14 -1.21 10.89
CA ARG A 42 -12.07 -2.57 10.33
C ARG A 42 -12.25 -2.59 8.82
N ALA A 43 -13.17 -1.79 8.29
CA ALA A 43 -13.43 -1.69 6.86
C ALA A 43 -12.23 -1.10 6.09
N THR A 44 -11.51 -0.16 6.70
CA THR A 44 -10.37 0.53 6.07
C THR A 44 -9.01 -0.09 6.39
N ALA A 45 -8.94 -1.10 7.27
CA ALA A 45 -7.68 -1.69 7.72
C ALA A 45 -6.81 -2.24 6.56
N VAL A 46 -7.44 -2.91 5.59
CA VAL A 46 -6.73 -3.48 4.43
C VAL A 46 -6.19 -2.38 3.52
N GLU A 47 -7.02 -1.37 3.23
CA GLU A 47 -6.63 -0.22 2.41
C GLU A 47 -5.46 0.54 3.05
N ARG A 48 -5.53 0.82 4.36
CA ARG A 48 -4.44 1.51 5.09
C ARG A 48 -3.13 0.73 4.97
N ARG A 49 -3.16 -0.58 5.18
CA ARG A 49 -1.98 -1.45 5.06
C ARG A 49 -1.44 -1.48 3.63
N PHE A 50 -2.31 -1.50 2.63
CA PHE A 50 -1.91 -1.43 1.24
C PHE A 50 -1.20 -0.11 0.92
N LEU A 51 -1.80 1.02 1.29
CA LEU A 51 -1.23 2.35 1.03
C LEU A 51 0.10 2.55 1.75
N GLU A 52 0.25 2.03 2.97
CA GLU A 52 1.51 2.04 3.70
C GLU A 52 2.61 1.26 2.95
N GLY A 53 2.33 0.01 2.56
CA GLY A 53 3.26 -0.80 1.79
C GLY A 53 3.60 -0.19 0.43
N PHE A 54 2.62 0.41 -0.24
CA PHE A 54 2.83 1.12 -1.50
C PHE A 54 3.76 2.33 -1.32
N ARG A 55 3.55 3.16 -0.30
CA ARG A 55 4.43 4.30 0.00
C ARG A 55 5.85 3.85 0.34
N ALA A 56 6.00 2.78 1.11
CA ALA A 56 7.31 2.21 1.42
C ALA A 56 8.03 1.72 0.15
N SER A 57 7.31 1.06 -0.76
CA SER A 57 7.85 0.62 -2.06
C SER A 57 8.25 1.80 -2.95
N MET A 58 7.41 2.84 -3.03
CA MET A 58 7.72 4.08 -3.75
C MET A 58 8.93 4.80 -3.17
N ALA A 59 9.05 4.88 -1.85
CA ALA A 59 10.21 5.47 -1.19
C ALA A 59 11.49 4.67 -1.45
N HIS A 60 11.42 3.33 -1.41
CA HIS A 60 12.55 2.46 -1.71
C HIS A 60 13.01 2.60 -3.17
N SER A 61 12.06 2.58 -4.11
CA SER A 61 12.35 2.77 -5.53
C SER A 61 12.87 4.18 -5.81
N GLY A 62 12.24 5.20 -5.22
CA GLY A 62 12.67 6.58 -5.31
C GLY A 62 14.08 6.79 -4.76
N ALA A 63 14.44 6.14 -3.66
CA ALA A 63 15.81 6.15 -3.14
C ALA A 63 16.79 5.45 -4.09
N ALA A 64 16.40 4.38 -4.78
CA ALA A 64 17.26 3.73 -5.77
C ALA A 64 17.53 4.61 -7.00
N PHE A 65 16.56 5.42 -7.43
CA PHE A 65 16.71 6.35 -8.56
C PHE A 65 17.28 7.73 -8.18
N SER A 66 17.11 8.16 -6.92
CA SER A 66 17.62 9.43 -6.39
C SER A 66 18.95 9.29 -5.68
N ALA A 67 19.40 8.07 -5.41
CA ALA A 67 20.81 7.83 -5.15
C ALA A 67 21.56 8.51 -6.30
N GLU A 68 22.46 9.46 -5.96
CA GLU A 68 23.34 10.04 -6.97
C GLU A 68 23.86 8.87 -7.81
N PRO A 69 23.91 8.99 -9.15
CA PRO A 69 24.64 8.01 -9.93
C PRO A 69 25.97 7.95 -9.23
N SER A 70 26.24 6.84 -8.54
CA SER A 70 27.54 6.64 -7.93
C SER A 70 28.48 6.94 -9.09
N GLY A 71 29.54 7.71 -8.83
CA GLY A 71 30.51 8.14 -9.84
C GLY A 71 31.25 6.98 -10.53
N VAL A 72 30.60 5.83 -10.69
CA VAL A 72 30.71 4.88 -11.77
C VAL A 72 30.48 5.63 -13.09
N ASP A 73 31.50 6.36 -13.51
CA ASP A 73 31.85 6.31 -14.92
C ASP A 73 31.88 4.80 -15.27
N PRO A 74 30.97 4.30 -16.11
CA PRO A 74 30.97 2.89 -16.45
C PRO A 74 32.35 2.57 -17.01
N ASP A 75 33.04 1.64 -16.33
CA ASP A 75 34.39 1.24 -16.71
C ASP A 75 34.40 0.92 -18.21
N THR A 76 35.53 1.16 -18.84
CA THR A 76 35.72 1.04 -20.29
C THR A 76 35.28 -0.34 -20.80
N GLU A 77 35.46 -1.36 -19.97
CA GLU A 77 34.98 -2.73 -20.22
C GLU A 77 33.45 -2.83 -20.25
N GLN A 78 32.75 -2.16 -19.34
CA GLN A 78 31.29 -2.16 -19.31
C GLN A 78 30.70 -1.43 -20.51
N ARG A 79 31.30 -0.31 -20.93
CA ARG A 79 30.92 0.37 -22.19
C ARG A 79 31.17 -0.49 -23.42
N ALA A 80 32.25 -1.26 -23.45
CA ALA A 80 32.53 -2.17 -24.55
C ALA A 80 31.49 -3.31 -24.61
N ALA A 81 31.14 -3.90 -23.45
CA ALA A 81 30.14 -4.95 -23.35
C ALA A 81 28.74 -4.47 -23.77
N GLU A 82 28.34 -3.26 -23.37
CA GLU A 82 27.06 -2.67 -23.79
C GLU A 82 27.02 -2.40 -25.31
N ALA A 83 28.12 -1.90 -25.89
CA ALA A 83 28.22 -1.67 -27.33
C ALA A 83 28.21 -2.98 -28.14
N GLU A 84 28.76 -4.07 -27.61
CA GLU A 84 28.69 -5.39 -28.21
C GLU A 84 27.28 -5.97 -28.13
N ALA A 85 26.64 -5.93 -26.95
CA ALA A 85 25.27 -6.38 -26.76
C ALA A 85 24.28 -5.67 -27.70
N ARG A 86 24.45 -4.35 -27.90
CA ARG A 86 23.63 -3.58 -28.82
C ARG A 86 23.82 -3.98 -30.29
N ARG A 87 25.07 -4.25 -30.70
CA ARG A 87 25.38 -4.75 -32.05
C ARG A 87 24.80 -6.13 -32.30
N ASP A 88 24.76 -6.99 -31.30
CA ASP A 88 24.16 -8.32 -31.39
C ASP A 88 22.63 -8.27 -31.49
N LEU A 89 21.97 -7.35 -30.77
CA LEU A 89 20.53 -7.11 -30.92
C LEU A 89 20.20 -6.61 -32.32
N ASP A 90 20.91 -5.59 -32.81
CA ASP A 90 20.71 -5.05 -34.16
C ASP A 90 20.94 -6.12 -35.26
N ARG A 91 21.89 -7.04 -35.03
CA ARG A 91 22.16 -8.16 -35.95
C ARG A 91 21.04 -9.19 -35.93
N ARG A 92 20.50 -9.52 -34.75
CA ARG A 92 19.36 -10.44 -34.60
C ARG A 92 18.10 -9.88 -35.25
N GLU A 93 17.81 -8.59 -35.08
CA GLU A 93 16.65 -7.94 -35.72
C GLU A 93 16.74 -7.95 -37.25
N ARG A 94 17.93 -7.76 -37.83
CA ARG A 94 18.13 -7.87 -39.29
C ARG A 94 18.07 -9.31 -39.80
N GLY A 95 18.38 -10.30 -38.97
CA GLY A 95 18.25 -11.72 -39.31
C GLY A 95 16.82 -12.26 -39.25
N HIS A 96 15.91 -11.56 -38.56
CA HIS A 96 14.48 -11.90 -38.50
C HIS A 96 13.62 -11.25 -39.60
N ALA A 97 14.24 -10.47 -40.50
CA ALA A 97 13.55 -9.76 -41.58
C ALA A 97 13.77 -10.39 -42.99
N ALA A 98 14.06 -11.69 -43.07
CA ALA A 98 14.24 -12.44 -44.33
C ALA A 98 13.25 -13.60 -44.44
#